data_AF-A0A916QE30-F1
#
_entry.id   AF-A0A916QE30-F1
#
_cell.length_a   1.000
_cell.length_b   1.000
_cell.length_c   1.000
_cell.angle_alpha   90.00
_cell.angle_beta   90.00
_cell.angle_gamma   90.00
#
_symmetry.space_group_name_H-M   'P 1'
#
loop_
_entity.id
_entity.type
_entity.pdbx_description
1 polymer ?
#
loop_
_entity_poly.entity_id
_entity_poly.type
_entity_poly.pdbx_seq_one_letter_code
_entity_poly.pdbx_strand_id
1 'polypeptide(L)'
;MSACTSESSTGSTLQDGDTNRVEQEMTTADEQHVQSDQHQNVEPIPAKLPDPYTMENIQAAVDEYINYDMWNNPPGITNYEPYIGETFEVEVRIYDDEIYAVIEEIDDDQQFFKLLNKNNTVYIDRTLTKEEVPEGDYVSASQFDLIISKLRSPNFGKSTYKDELLAAARKYYESYCEKRQNSETVEEEWKGIVNFYIRDFYEYSTDTYAWFVFPNGDAYMAPVFFDERNGTIAAVGMKGLYVEDIYLQPEDSMYRFWFERDLEATIEVLPCVIDDENE
;
A
#
# COMPACT_ATOMS: atom_id res chain seq x y z
N MET A 1 -30.05 -17.67 39.79
CA MET A 1 -31.49 -17.99 39.78
C MET A 1 -32.13 -17.12 38.71
N SER A 2 -33.03 -17.64 37.87
CA SER A 2 -33.65 -16.96 36.72
C SER A 2 -32.63 -16.49 35.66
N ALA A 3 -32.59 -16.95 34.41
CA ALA A 3 -33.54 -17.67 33.56
C ALA A 3 -34.82 -16.90 33.21
N CYS A 4 -34.90 -16.47 31.95
CA CYS A 4 -36.11 -16.05 31.22
C CYS A 4 -36.02 -16.65 29.80
N THR A 5 -37.12 -17.19 29.29
CA THR A 5 -37.18 -17.93 28.01
C THR A 5 -38.56 -17.83 27.37
N SER A 6 -38.62 -17.43 26.10
CA SER A 6 -39.74 -17.58 25.14
C SER A 6 -39.21 -17.11 23.76
N GLU A 7 -39.36 -17.80 22.61
CA GLU A 7 -40.57 -18.35 21.97
C GLU A 7 -41.62 -17.26 21.63
N SER A 8 -42.37 -17.26 20.52
CA SER A 8 -42.32 -17.89 19.17
C SER A 8 -43.39 -17.17 18.28
N SER A 9 -43.78 -17.49 17.02
CA SER A 9 -43.51 -18.54 16.02
C SER A 9 -44.00 -18.09 14.62
N THR A 10 -43.46 -18.63 13.51
CA THR A 10 -44.05 -18.67 12.12
C THR A 10 -44.32 -17.33 11.39
N GLY A 11 -44.40 -17.24 10.05
CA GLY A 11 -44.22 -18.23 8.96
C GLY A 11 -44.99 -17.83 7.68
N SER A 12 -45.02 -18.71 6.66
CA SER A 12 -45.81 -18.63 5.39
C SER A 12 -45.21 -17.84 4.21
N THR A 13 -45.45 -18.12 2.92
CA THR A 13 -45.66 -19.35 2.09
C THR A 13 -45.77 -18.88 0.62
N LEU A 14 -45.14 -19.60 -0.33
CA LEU A 14 -45.37 -19.70 -1.79
C LEU A 14 -46.25 -18.64 -2.52
N GLN A 15 -45.78 -18.21 -3.70
CA GLN A 15 -46.48 -18.60 -4.94
C GLN A 15 -45.62 -18.46 -6.21
N ASP A 16 -45.53 -19.55 -6.98
CA ASP A 16 -45.05 -19.54 -8.37
C ASP A 16 -46.11 -18.94 -9.32
N GLY A 17 -45.66 -18.28 -10.38
CA GLY A 17 -46.51 -17.72 -11.44
C GLY A 17 -45.97 -18.06 -12.82
N ASP A 18 -46.51 -19.12 -13.44
CA ASP A 18 -45.97 -19.73 -14.66
C ASP A 18 -46.84 -19.47 -15.91
N THR A 19 -46.21 -19.61 -17.08
CA THR A 19 -46.74 -19.78 -18.43
C THR A 19 -47.25 -18.58 -19.25
N ASN A 20 -46.85 -18.62 -20.53
CA ASN A 20 -47.47 -17.98 -21.71
C ASN A 20 -47.32 -16.44 -21.83
N ARG A 21 -47.26 -15.85 -23.04
CA ARG A 21 -47.75 -16.33 -24.35
C ARG A 21 -46.89 -15.83 -25.53
N VAL A 22 -46.92 -16.58 -26.63
CA VAL A 22 -46.33 -16.23 -27.94
C VAL A 22 -47.11 -15.11 -28.64
N GLU A 23 -46.40 -14.16 -29.25
CA GLU A 23 -46.78 -13.60 -30.54
C GLU A 23 -45.51 -13.23 -31.34
N GLN A 24 -45.43 -13.68 -32.60
CA GLN A 24 -44.37 -13.31 -33.54
C GLN A 24 -44.89 -12.19 -34.44
N GLU A 25 -44.20 -11.06 -34.50
CA GLU A 25 -44.36 -10.14 -35.62
C GLU A 25 -43.13 -10.20 -36.54
N MET A 26 -43.38 -10.05 -37.84
CA MET A 26 -42.44 -10.36 -38.91
C MET A 26 -42.45 -9.22 -39.92
N THR A 27 -41.52 -8.28 -39.76
CA THR A 27 -41.48 -7.05 -40.57
C THR A 27 -40.11 -6.83 -41.21
N THR A 28 -40.12 -6.91 -42.55
CA THR A 28 -39.26 -6.17 -43.50
C THR A 28 -37.76 -6.06 -43.20
N ALA A 29 -36.95 -6.71 -44.04
CA ALA A 29 -35.55 -6.37 -44.19
C ALA A 29 -35.39 -4.94 -44.72
N ASP A 30 -34.36 -4.24 -44.23
CA ASP A 30 -33.89 -2.96 -44.74
C ASP A 30 -32.42 -3.14 -45.14
N GLU A 31 -32.05 -2.79 -46.38
CA GLU A 31 -30.71 -3.03 -46.93
C GLU A 31 -29.72 -1.97 -46.45
N GLN A 32 -29.25 -2.08 -45.20
CA GLN A 32 -28.16 -1.22 -44.71
C GLN A 32 -26.85 -1.51 -45.46
N HIS A 33 -26.44 -0.53 -46.26
CA HIS A 33 -25.22 -0.57 -47.06
C HIS A 33 -23.99 -0.42 -46.15
N VAL A 34 -23.46 -1.55 -45.67
CA VAL A 34 -22.24 -1.58 -44.84
C VAL A 34 -21.03 -1.12 -45.68
N GLN A 35 -20.73 0.18 -45.62
CA GLN A 35 -19.39 0.65 -45.92
C GLN A 35 -18.45 0.09 -44.86
N SER A 36 -17.63 -0.88 -45.24
CA SER A 36 -16.52 -1.32 -44.42
C SER A 36 -15.43 -0.25 -44.48
N ASP A 37 -15.48 0.74 -43.59
CA ASP A 37 -14.37 1.65 -43.38
C ASP A 37 -13.16 0.84 -42.91
N GLN A 38 -12.24 0.59 -43.84
CA GLN A 38 -10.94 0.02 -43.53
C GLN A 38 -10.10 1.11 -42.85
N HIS A 39 -10.37 1.28 -41.54
CA HIS A 39 -9.45 1.95 -40.64
C HIS A 39 -8.07 1.31 -40.83
N GLN A 40 -7.17 2.05 -41.46
CA GLN A 40 -5.78 1.64 -41.54
C GLN A 40 -5.24 1.67 -40.11
N ASN A 41 -4.85 0.50 -39.62
CA ASN A 41 -4.30 0.35 -38.28
C ASN A 41 -2.87 0.93 -38.29
N VAL A 42 -2.79 2.26 -38.26
CA VAL A 42 -1.56 3.01 -38.08
C VAL A 42 -1.18 2.83 -36.62
N GLU A 43 -0.16 2.00 -36.37
CA GLU A 43 0.44 1.86 -35.04
C GLU A 43 0.74 3.26 -34.49
N PRO A 44 0.18 3.65 -33.33
CA PRO A 44 0.40 4.98 -32.78
C PRO A 44 1.89 5.12 -32.48
N ILE A 45 2.49 6.21 -32.96
CA ILE A 45 3.92 6.47 -32.72
C ILE A 45 4.11 6.66 -31.21
N PRO A 46 4.94 5.85 -30.54
CA PRO A 46 5.19 5.93 -29.10
C PRO A 46 5.40 7.37 -28.61
N ALA A 47 4.52 7.82 -27.71
CA ALA A 47 4.65 9.15 -27.12
C ALA A 47 5.97 9.27 -26.36
N LYS A 48 6.76 10.32 -26.64
CA LYS A 48 8.04 10.51 -25.95
C LYS A 48 7.79 10.98 -24.52
N LEU A 49 7.87 10.05 -23.58
CA LEU A 49 7.82 10.32 -22.14
C LEU A 49 8.88 11.37 -21.72
N PRO A 50 8.56 12.24 -20.75
CA PRO A 50 9.50 13.20 -20.19
C PRO A 50 10.50 12.48 -19.26
N ASP A 51 11.73 13.00 -19.17
CA ASP A 51 12.71 12.48 -18.20
C ASP A 51 12.20 12.78 -16.77
N PRO A 52 12.28 11.83 -15.80
CA PRO A 52 13.03 10.57 -15.80
C PRO A 52 12.18 9.33 -16.12
N TYR A 53 11.00 9.46 -16.75
CA TYR A 53 10.06 8.35 -16.99
C TYR A 53 10.49 7.45 -18.16
N THR A 54 11.58 6.70 -17.96
CA THR A 54 12.02 5.63 -18.87
C THR A 54 11.22 4.34 -18.62
N MET A 55 11.13 3.45 -19.61
CA MET A 55 10.48 2.13 -19.42
C MET A 55 11.15 1.30 -18.32
N GLU A 56 12.47 1.37 -18.19
CA GLU A 56 13.22 0.73 -17.11
C GLU A 56 12.80 1.25 -15.72
N ASN A 57 12.69 2.58 -15.55
CA ASN A 57 12.26 3.18 -14.30
C ASN A 57 10.78 2.89 -13.99
N ILE A 58 9.93 2.83 -15.01
CA ILE A 58 8.49 2.52 -14.85
C ILE A 58 8.29 1.05 -14.48
N GLN A 59 8.93 0.12 -15.20
CA GLN A 59 8.86 -1.31 -14.89
C GLN A 59 9.39 -1.61 -13.48
N ALA A 60 10.49 -0.96 -13.08
CA ALA A 60 11.02 -1.06 -11.72
C ALA A 60 10.05 -0.49 -10.66
N ALA A 61 9.38 0.63 -10.93
CA ALA A 61 8.40 1.21 -10.01
C ALA A 61 7.18 0.29 -9.81
N VAL A 62 6.69 -0.38 -10.86
CA VAL A 62 5.54 -1.29 -10.77
C VAL A 62 5.89 -2.61 -10.08
N ASP A 63 7.03 -3.26 -10.40
CA ASP A 63 7.48 -4.48 -9.68
C ASP A 63 7.75 -4.19 -8.19
N GLU A 64 8.37 -3.04 -7.88
CA GLU A 64 8.64 -2.64 -6.49
C GLU A 64 7.36 -2.31 -5.72
N TYR A 65 6.36 -1.65 -6.34
CA TYR A 65 5.07 -1.38 -5.71
C TYR A 65 4.28 -2.67 -5.41
N ILE A 66 4.18 -3.58 -6.39
CA ILE A 66 3.51 -4.88 -6.20
C ILE A 66 4.22 -5.71 -5.12
N ASN A 67 5.55 -5.70 -5.10
CA ASN A 67 6.32 -6.33 -4.03
C ASN A 67 6.08 -5.67 -2.65
N TYR A 68 5.90 -4.34 -2.60
CA TYR A 68 5.61 -3.64 -1.35
C TYR A 68 4.23 -3.99 -0.81
N ASP A 69 3.22 -4.06 -1.66
CA ASP A 69 1.87 -4.45 -1.24
C ASP A 69 1.89 -5.86 -0.61
N MET A 70 2.54 -6.82 -1.26
CA MET A 70 2.78 -8.17 -0.74
C MET A 70 3.70 -8.23 0.49
N TRP A 71 4.52 -7.20 0.76
CA TRP A 71 5.37 -7.15 1.95
C TRP A 71 4.61 -6.68 3.19
N ASN A 72 3.70 -5.71 3.03
CA ASN A 72 3.02 -5.06 4.14
C ASN A 72 1.64 -5.63 4.47
N ASN A 73 1.09 -6.50 3.62
CA ASN A 73 -0.18 -7.17 3.90
C ASN A 73 0.06 -8.68 4.12
N PRO A 74 -0.64 -9.31 5.09
CA PRO A 74 -0.53 -10.75 5.30
C PRO A 74 -1.16 -11.52 4.13
N PRO A 75 -0.79 -12.81 3.95
CA PRO A 75 -1.25 -13.59 2.81
C PRO A 75 -2.78 -13.69 2.69
N GLY A 76 -3.28 -13.54 1.46
CA GLY A 76 -4.71 -13.50 1.16
C GLY A 76 -5.40 -12.15 1.40
N ILE A 77 -4.67 -11.09 1.75
CA ILE A 77 -5.18 -9.70 1.72
C ILE A 77 -4.80 -8.97 0.42
N THR A 78 -3.67 -9.30 -0.22
CA THR A 78 -3.30 -8.69 -1.51
C THR A 78 -3.95 -9.38 -2.70
N ASN A 79 -4.16 -8.60 -3.76
CA ASN A 79 -4.62 -9.09 -5.05
C ASN A 79 -3.49 -9.78 -5.85
N TYR A 80 -2.21 -9.60 -5.51
CA TYR A 80 -1.09 -10.00 -6.36
C TYR A 80 -0.54 -11.42 -6.07
N GLU A 81 -0.70 -11.93 -4.85
CA GLU A 81 -0.22 -13.28 -4.47
C GLU A 81 -0.72 -14.45 -5.34
N PRO A 82 -2.00 -14.49 -5.79
CA PRO A 82 -2.50 -15.56 -6.65
C PRO A 82 -1.77 -15.66 -8.00
N TYR A 83 -1.19 -14.56 -8.45
CA TYR A 83 -0.61 -14.37 -9.78
C TYR A 83 0.92 -14.46 -9.79
N ILE A 84 1.56 -14.89 -8.70
CA ILE A 84 3.02 -15.02 -8.60
C ILE A 84 3.57 -15.99 -9.66
N GLY A 85 4.32 -15.45 -10.62
CA GLY A 85 4.89 -16.18 -11.76
C GLY A 85 4.06 -16.11 -13.06
N GLU A 86 2.89 -15.50 -13.04
CA GLU A 86 2.13 -15.11 -14.25
C GLU A 86 2.76 -13.86 -14.89
N THR A 87 2.47 -13.65 -16.18
CA THR A 87 2.92 -12.48 -16.96
C THR A 87 1.73 -11.65 -17.40
N PHE A 88 1.83 -10.33 -17.22
CA PHE A 88 0.84 -9.34 -17.66
C PHE A 88 1.47 -8.35 -18.63
N GLU A 89 0.71 -7.93 -19.64
CA GLU A 89 1.04 -6.77 -20.46
C GLU A 89 0.69 -5.50 -19.66
N VAL A 90 1.67 -4.61 -19.48
CA VAL A 90 1.49 -3.31 -18.83
C VAL A 90 1.50 -2.22 -19.90
N GLU A 91 0.41 -1.47 -20.05
CA GLU A 91 0.38 -0.28 -20.93
C GLU A 91 0.74 0.98 -20.13
N VAL A 92 1.61 1.82 -20.70
CA VAL A 92 1.91 3.15 -20.16
C VAL A 92 1.07 4.20 -20.90
N ARG A 93 0.10 4.79 -20.20
CA ARG A 93 -0.88 5.76 -20.70
C ARG A 93 -0.55 7.17 -20.22
N ILE A 94 -0.78 8.17 -21.06
CA ILE A 94 -0.66 9.60 -20.71
C ILE A 94 -2.03 10.26 -20.83
N TYR A 95 -2.48 10.91 -19.75
CA TYR A 95 -3.70 11.71 -19.66
C TYR A 95 -3.35 13.10 -19.12
N ASP A 96 -3.62 14.19 -19.87
CA ASP A 96 -3.36 15.59 -19.45
C ASP A 96 -2.00 15.81 -18.73
N ASP A 97 -0.92 15.37 -19.37
CA ASP A 97 0.48 15.36 -18.87
C ASP A 97 0.78 14.46 -17.65
N GLU A 98 -0.22 13.81 -17.04
CA GLU A 98 -0.03 12.76 -16.03
C GLU A 98 0.21 11.38 -16.66
N ILE A 99 0.99 10.54 -16.00
CA ILE A 99 1.47 9.26 -16.53
C ILE A 99 0.99 8.11 -15.64
N TYR A 100 0.45 7.07 -16.27
CA TYR A 100 -0.11 5.89 -15.63
C TYR A 100 0.48 4.62 -16.23
N ALA A 101 0.67 3.60 -15.41
CA ALA A 101 0.86 2.23 -15.86
C ALA A 101 -0.43 1.46 -15.57
N VAL A 102 -0.90 0.65 -16.52
CA VAL A 102 -2.17 -0.06 -16.41
C VAL A 102 -2.00 -1.53 -16.75
N ILE A 103 -2.56 -2.39 -15.92
CA ILE A 103 -2.78 -3.82 -16.20
C ILE A 103 -4.28 -4.04 -16.33
N GLU A 104 -4.71 -4.71 -17.40
CA GLU A 104 -6.15 -4.86 -17.73
C GLU A 104 -6.82 -6.08 -17.06
N GLU A 105 -6.06 -7.09 -16.62
CA GLU A 105 -6.59 -8.45 -16.34
C GLU A 105 -6.24 -8.99 -14.92
N ILE A 106 -6.24 -8.15 -13.87
CA ILE A 106 -6.04 -8.62 -12.48
C ILE A 106 -7.37 -8.62 -11.73
N ASP A 107 -7.82 -9.81 -11.30
CA ASP A 107 -9.13 -10.05 -10.64
C ASP A 107 -10.34 -9.58 -11.48
N ASP A 108 -10.29 -9.79 -12.80
CA ASP A 108 -11.25 -9.29 -13.81
C ASP A 108 -11.38 -7.73 -13.84
N ASP A 109 -10.41 -7.00 -13.25
CA ASP A 109 -10.43 -5.55 -13.10
C ASP A 109 -9.12 -4.85 -13.57
N GLN A 110 -9.28 -3.61 -14.04
CA GLN A 110 -8.16 -2.76 -14.47
C GLN A 110 -7.42 -2.17 -13.25
N GLN A 111 -6.11 -2.42 -13.15
CA GLN A 111 -5.23 -1.85 -12.13
C GLN A 111 -4.47 -0.64 -12.68
N PHE A 112 -4.90 0.57 -12.30
CA PHE A 112 -4.23 1.83 -12.66
C PHE A 112 -3.24 2.24 -11.57
N PHE A 113 -1.95 2.19 -11.87
CA PHE A 113 -0.88 2.70 -11.00
C PHE A 113 -0.57 4.15 -11.37
N LYS A 114 -0.67 5.09 -10.41
CA LYS A 114 -0.31 6.50 -10.65
C LYS A 114 1.18 6.71 -10.43
N LEU A 115 1.89 7.14 -11.48
CA LEU A 115 3.33 7.39 -11.41
C LEU A 115 3.60 8.82 -10.94
N LEU A 116 4.56 8.95 -10.02
CA LEU A 116 5.12 10.23 -9.59
C LEU A 116 6.66 10.22 -9.72
N ASN A 117 7.25 11.40 -9.63
CA ASN A 117 8.70 11.62 -9.58
C ASN A 117 9.06 12.49 -8.36
N LYS A 118 9.90 11.97 -7.46
CA LYS A 118 10.52 12.74 -6.37
C LYS A 118 12.04 12.56 -6.49
N ASN A 119 12.78 13.66 -6.53
CA ASN A 119 14.25 13.66 -6.58
C ASN A 119 14.88 12.81 -7.72
N ASN A 120 14.21 12.70 -8.87
CA ASN A 120 14.59 11.88 -10.03
C ASN A 120 14.37 10.35 -9.86
N THR A 121 13.73 9.92 -8.77
CA THR A 121 13.20 8.56 -8.60
C THR A 121 11.75 8.53 -9.07
N VAL A 122 11.43 7.65 -10.03
CA VAL A 122 10.05 7.30 -10.42
C VAL A 122 9.51 6.28 -9.41
N TYR A 123 8.29 6.50 -8.94
CA TYR A 123 7.60 5.59 -8.02
C TYR A 123 6.09 5.60 -8.27
N ILE A 124 5.40 4.62 -7.71
CA ILE A 124 3.93 4.58 -7.68
C ILE A 124 3.46 5.18 -6.36
N ASP A 125 2.56 6.17 -6.43
CA ASP A 125 1.89 6.73 -5.25
C ASP A 125 0.93 5.69 -4.65
N ARG A 126 0.05 5.16 -5.50
CA ARG A 126 -0.97 4.16 -5.19
C ARG A 126 -1.60 3.61 -6.48
N THR A 127 -2.34 2.51 -6.34
CA THR A 127 -3.43 2.18 -7.26
C THR A 127 -4.60 3.15 -7.09
N LEU A 128 -5.31 3.43 -8.19
CA LEU A 128 -6.52 4.25 -8.19
C LEU A 128 -7.78 3.40 -7.97
N THR A 129 -8.81 3.95 -7.31
CA THR A 129 -10.16 3.35 -7.37
C THR A 129 -10.84 3.67 -8.70
N LYS A 130 -11.93 2.98 -9.01
CA LYS A 130 -12.66 3.14 -10.29
C LYS A 130 -13.23 4.55 -10.48
N GLU A 131 -13.48 5.26 -9.38
CA GLU A 131 -13.93 6.65 -9.34
C GLU A 131 -12.80 7.68 -9.51
N GLU A 132 -11.54 7.23 -9.50
CA GLU A 132 -10.35 8.07 -9.63
C GLU A 132 -9.61 7.87 -10.97
N VAL A 133 -9.95 6.83 -11.72
CA VAL A 133 -9.44 6.59 -13.09
C VAL A 133 -9.72 7.82 -13.98
N PRO A 134 -8.71 8.36 -14.69
CA PRO A 134 -8.91 9.53 -15.54
C PRO A 134 -9.96 9.31 -16.65
N GLU A 135 -10.94 10.22 -16.75
CA GLU A 135 -11.87 10.27 -17.88
C GLU A 135 -11.21 10.89 -19.12
N GLY A 136 -11.51 10.34 -20.31
CA GLY A 136 -11.14 10.93 -21.61
C GLY A 136 -10.24 10.06 -22.47
N ASP A 137 -9.79 10.62 -23.60
CA ASP A 137 -8.83 10.00 -24.51
C ASP A 137 -7.41 10.07 -23.91
N TYR A 138 -6.66 8.97 -23.97
CA TYR A 138 -5.25 8.92 -23.56
C TYR A 138 -4.32 8.74 -24.77
N VAL A 139 -3.03 9.01 -24.57
CA VAL A 139 -1.98 8.65 -25.53
C VAL A 139 -1.19 7.46 -24.99
N SER A 140 -1.15 6.36 -25.75
CA SER A 140 -0.28 5.22 -25.46
C SER A 140 1.18 5.61 -25.68
N ALA A 141 2.01 5.42 -24.65
CA ALA A 141 3.43 5.72 -24.70
C ALA A 141 4.26 4.49 -25.08
N SER A 142 3.97 3.33 -24.49
CA SER A 142 4.57 2.01 -24.79
C SER A 142 3.90 0.93 -23.94
N GLN A 143 4.28 -0.33 -24.19
CA GLN A 143 3.88 -1.49 -23.41
C GLN A 143 5.12 -2.29 -22.97
N PHE A 144 5.01 -3.06 -21.89
CA PHE A 144 6.04 -4.02 -21.46
C PHE A 144 5.45 -5.24 -20.74
N ASP A 145 6.10 -6.39 -20.87
CA ASP A 145 5.78 -7.58 -20.08
C ASP A 145 6.25 -7.41 -18.63
N LEU A 146 5.34 -7.62 -17.67
CA LEU A 146 5.64 -7.72 -16.25
C LEU A 146 5.34 -9.14 -15.75
N ILE A 147 6.34 -9.78 -15.14
CA ILE A 147 6.15 -11.05 -14.42
C ILE A 147 5.99 -10.70 -12.94
N ILE A 148 4.91 -11.15 -12.30
CA ILE A 148 4.73 -10.88 -10.86
C ILE A 148 5.74 -11.74 -10.07
N SER A 149 6.75 -11.06 -9.53
CA SER A 149 7.83 -11.65 -8.75
C SER A 149 7.34 -12.34 -7.47
N LYS A 150 8.08 -13.35 -7.00
CA LYS A 150 7.93 -13.82 -5.61
C LYS A 150 8.31 -12.71 -4.64
N LEU A 151 7.54 -12.59 -3.56
CA LEU A 151 7.81 -11.69 -2.45
C LEU A 151 9.29 -11.72 -2.03
N ARG A 152 9.89 -10.54 -2.02
CA ARG A 152 11.29 -10.25 -1.68
C ARG A 152 11.34 -9.06 -0.71
N SER A 153 12.47 -8.90 -0.01
CA SER A 153 12.75 -7.64 0.70
C SER A 153 12.56 -6.46 -0.27
N PRO A 154 11.83 -5.41 0.12
CA PRO A 154 11.74 -4.18 -0.65
C PRO A 154 13.12 -3.56 -0.90
N ASN A 155 13.27 -2.89 -2.04
CA ASN A 155 14.39 -2.01 -2.30
C ASN A 155 14.06 -0.60 -1.80
N PHE A 156 14.15 -0.41 -0.48
CA PHE A 156 13.81 0.83 0.22
C PHE A 156 14.61 2.09 -0.22
N GLY A 157 15.51 2.02 -1.21
CA GLY A 157 16.32 3.15 -1.68
C GLY A 157 17.53 3.45 -0.79
N LYS A 158 18.52 4.17 -1.35
CA LYS A 158 19.84 4.48 -0.74
C LYS A 158 20.41 5.82 -1.23
N SER A 159 19.61 6.88 -1.20
CA SER A 159 20.04 8.25 -1.52
C SER A 159 20.42 9.05 -0.27
N THR A 160 21.23 10.11 -0.45
CA THR A 160 21.56 11.07 0.63
C THR A 160 20.31 11.73 1.22
N TYR A 161 19.26 11.91 0.41
CA TYR A 161 17.97 12.40 0.87
C TYR A 161 17.30 11.43 1.86
N LYS A 162 17.41 10.11 1.61
CA LYS A 162 17.00 9.10 2.59
C LYS A 162 17.86 9.14 3.85
N ASP A 163 19.18 9.30 3.74
CA ASP A 163 20.05 9.44 4.93
C ASP A 163 19.60 10.63 5.82
N GLU A 164 19.13 11.73 5.23
CA GLU A 164 18.55 12.87 5.94
C GLU A 164 17.19 12.56 6.60
N LEU A 165 16.30 11.81 5.93
CA LEU A 165 15.05 11.30 6.52
C LEU A 165 15.33 10.37 7.71
N LEU A 166 16.28 9.43 7.57
CA LEU A 166 16.71 8.52 8.65
C LEU A 166 17.28 9.29 9.86
N ALA A 167 18.14 10.28 9.61
CA ALA A 167 18.70 11.12 10.66
C ALA A 167 17.62 11.95 11.39
N ALA A 168 16.61 12.44 10.67
CA ALA A 168 15.47 13.14 11.26
C ALA A 168 14.62 12.21 12.15
N ALA A 169 14.33 11.00 11.67
CA ALA A 169 13.57 9.98 12.41
C ALA A 169 14.31 9.54 13.69
N ARG A 170 15.59 9.13 13.58
CA ARG A 170 16.41 8.74 14.75
C ARG A 170 16.40 9.82 15.83
N LYS A 171 16.70 11.06 15.45
CA LYS A 171 16.73 12.22 16.37
C LYS A 171 15.39 12.46 17.06
N TYR A 172 14.27 12.19 16.39
CA TYR A 172 12.96 12.24 17.04
C TYR A 172 12.83 11.15 18.11
N TYR A 173 13.18 9.90 17.83
CA TYR A 173 13.05 8.79 18.77
C TYR A 173 14.03 8.85 19.94
N GLU A 174 15.27 9.27 19.71
CA GLU A 174 16.23 9.63 20.76
C GLU A 174 15.61 10.68 21.70
N SER A 175 15.08 11.78 21.14
CA SER A 175 14.44 12.83 21.95
C SER A 175 13.08 12.42 22.54
N TYR A 176 12.42 11.38 22.02
CA TYR A 176 11.23 10.79 22.62
C TYR A 176 11.63 10.00 23.88
N CYS A 177 12.67 9.17 23.77
CA CYS A 177 13.26 8.46 24.89
C CYS A 177 13.73 9.41 26.00
N GLU A 178 14.51 10.44 25.66
CA GLU A 178 14.98 11.47 26.62
C GLU A 178 13.82 12.10 27.41
N LYS A 179 12.69 12.39 26.74
CA LYS A 179 11.50 12.98 27.40
C LYS A 179 10.79 11.99 28.31
N ARG A 180 10.80 10.69 28.00
CA ARG A 180 10.28 9.64 28.88
C ARG A 180 11.19 9.43 30.10
N GLN A 181 12.50 9.33 29.90
CA GLN A 181 13.51 9.24 30.97
C GLN A 181 13.42 10.39 31.98
N ASN A 182 13.20 11.63 31.50
CA ASN A 182 13.15 12.83 32.34
C ASN A 182 11.71 13.22 32.75
N SER A 183 10.75 12.30 32.69
CA SER A 183 9.36 12.57 33.10
C SER A 183 9.19 12.43 34.60
N GLU A 184 8.56 13.42 35.26
CA GLU A 184 8.10 13.31 36.66
C GLU A 184 7.04 12.20 36.85
N THR A 185 6.46 11.72 35.75
CA THR A 185 5.55 10.57 35.71
C THR A 185 5.99 9.62 34.60
N VAL A 186 6.79 8.62 34.95
CA VAL A 186 7.04 7.44 34.11
C VAL A 186 5.86 6.49 34.32
N GLU A 187 5.21 6.09 33.23
CA GLU A 187 4.19 5.02 33.23
C GLU A 187 4.93 3.69 33.42
N GLU A 188 4.50 2.84 34.36
CA GLU A 188 5.27 1.67 34.86
C GLU A 188 5.77 0.73 33.74
N GLU A 189 5.00 0.59 32.67
CA GLU A 189 5.34 -0.17 31.45
C GLU A 189 6.64 0.29 30.76
N TRP A 190 7.00 1.58 30.87
CA TRP A 190 8.19 2.16 30.23
C TRP A 190 9.49 1.91 31.00
N LYS A 191 9.43 1.38 32.22
CA LYS A 191 10.62 1.19 33.06
C LYS A 191 11.56 0.09 32.53
N GLY A 192 12.86 0.24 32.81
CA GLY A 192 13.88 -0.70 32.40
C GLY A 192 14.39 -0.41 30.99
N ILE A 193 14.66 -1.45 30.19
CA ILE A 193 15.24 -1.31 28.85
C ILE A 193 14.17 -1.56 27.79
N VAL A 194 13.64 -0.49 27.22
CA VAL A 194 12.75 -0.52 26.07
C VAL A 194 13.61 -0.44 24.80
N ASN A 195 13.64 -1.49 23.98
CA ASN A 195 14.37 -1.44 22.72
C ASN A 195 13.45 -0.83 21.66
N PHE A 196 13.92 0.19 20.94
CA PHE A 196 13.20 0.73 19.79
C PHE A 196 13.88 0.37 18.46
N TYR A 197 13.05 -0.13 17.55
CA TYR A 197 13.43 -0.68 16.25
C TYR A 197 12.96 0.29 15.17
N ILE A 198 13.89 0.95 14.48
CA ILE A 198 13.56 1.84 13.37
C ILE A 198 13.43 0.99 12.10
N ARG A 199 12.20 0.91 11.60
CA ARG A 199 11.84 0.23 10.33
C ARG A 199 12.43 1.00 9.15
N ASP A 200 12.89 0.29 8.11
CA ASP A 200 13.23 0.93 6.85
C ASP A 200 11.99 1.41 6.08
N PHE A 201 12.18 2.36 5.16
CA PHE A 201 11.11 2.95 4.35
C PHE A 201 11.69 3.52 3.06
N TYR A 202 10.82 3.76 2.07
CA TYR A 202 11.26 4.29 0.78
C TYR A 202 11.75 5.72 0.90
N GLU A 203 12.72 6.07 0.05
CA GLU A 203 13.21 7.44 -0.11
C GLU A 203 12.16 8.44 -0.63
N TYR A 204 10.95 7.98 -0.97
CA TYR A 204 9.81 8.83 -1.33
C TYR A 204 8.70 8.89 -0.26
N SER A 205 8.75 8.06 0.80
CA SER A 205 7.74 8.03 1.86
C SER A 205 7.64 9.36 2.63
N THR A 206 6.41 9.73 3.01
CA THR A 206 6.10 10.93 3.82
C THR A 206 6.23 10.73 5.32
N ASP A 207 6.41 9.48 5.75
CA ASP A 207 6.35 9.05 7.15
C ASP A 207 7.13 7.76 7.36
N THR A 208 7.30 7.40 8.63
CA THR A 208 7.81 6.11 9.09
C THR A 208 7.35 5.87 10.52
N TYR A 209 7.71 4.73 11.12
CA TYR A 209 7.51 4.44 12.53
C TYR A 209 8.66 3.64 13.12
N ALA A 210 8.77 3.68 14.45
CA ALA A 210 9.60 2.76 15.22
C ALA A 210 8.72 1.94 16.17
N TRP A 211 9.02 0.66 16.31
CA TRP A 211 8.42 -0.19 17.34
C TRP A 211 9.23 -0.07 18.63
N PHE A 212 8.62 0.42 19.70
CA PHE A 212 9.17 0.37 21.06
C PHE A 212 8.69 -0.93 21.73
N VAL A 213 9.59 -1.82 22.12
CA VAL A 213 9.26 -3.12 22.71
C VAL A 213 9.68 -3.15 24.17
N PHE A 214 8.72 -3.43 25.05
CA PHE A 214 8.87 -3.39 26.50
C PHE A 214 9.36 -4.74 27.07
N PRO A 215 10.01 -4.76 28.26
CA PRO A 215 10.55 -5.99 28.85
C PRO A 215 9.53 -7.09 29.17
N ASN A 216 8.24 -6.75 29.21
CA ASN A 216 7.13 -7.69 29.46
C ASN A 216 6.55 -8.32 28.17
N GLY A 217 6.95 -7.86 26.98
CA GLY A 217 6.42 -8.31 25.69
C GLY A 217 5.44 -7.35 25.02
N ASP A 218 4.98 -6.30 25.70
CA ASP A 218 4.13 -5.28 25.07
C ASP A 218 4.91 -4.48 24.01
N ALA A 219 4.20 -3.88 23.05
CA ALA A 219 4.80 -3.05 22.01
C ALA A 219 4.02 -1.77 21.71
N TYR A 220 4.74 -0.66 21.48
CA TYR A 220 4.19 0.63 21.07
C TYR A 220 4.77 1.06 19.72
N MET A 221 3.93 1.11 18.68
CA MET A 221 4.26 1.64 17.37
C MET A 221 4.19 3.17 17.42
N ALA A 222 5.33 3.83 17.18
CA ALA A 222 5.49 5.29 17.26
C ALA A 222 5.69 5.93 15.88
N PRO A 223 4.61 6.30 15.16
CA PRO A 223 4.70 6.95 13.85
C PRO A 223 5.16 8.40 13.91
N VAL A 224 5.88 8.82 12.87
CA VAL A 224 6.31 10.20 12.59
C VAL A 224 6.05 10.52 11.12
N PHE A 225 5.63 11.74 10.81
CA PHE A 225 5.68 12.27 9.44
C PHE A 225 6.87 13.22 9.27
N PHE A 226 7.34 13.39 8.03
CA PHE A 226 8.43 14.28 7.68
C PHE A 226 7.91 15.66 7.24
N ASP A 227 8.19 16.67 8.05
CA ASP A 227 7.88 18.07 7.76
C ASP A 227 9.05 18.73 7.02
N GLU A 228 8.96 18.77 5.69
CA GLU A 228 9.99 19.32 4.80
C GLU A 228 9.80 20.83 4.59
N ARG A 229 10.62 21.68 5.23
CA ARG A 229 10.51 23.14 5.13
C ARG A 229 11.84 23.84 5.01
N ASN A 230 11.95 24.81 4.11
CA ASN A 230 13.15 25.65 3.90
C ASN A 230 14.46 24.88 3.65
N GLY A 231 14.39 23.67 3.11
CA GLY A 231 15.57 22.80 2.94
C GLY A 231 16.04 22.11 4.22
N THR A 232 15.18 21.97 5.24
CA THR A 232 15.42 21.09 6.39
C THR A 232 14.26 20.12 6.58
N ILE A 233 14.61 18.89 6.94
CA ILE A 233 13.66 17.81 7.27
C ILE A 233 13.52 17.73 8.79
N ALA A 234 12.29 17.64 9.30
CA ALA A 234 12.01 17.35 10.71
C ALA A 234 10.99 16.22 10.82
N ALA A 235 11.27 15.20 11.63
CA ALA A 235 10.29 14.18 11.97
C ALA A 235 9.35 14.71 13.08
N VAL A 236 8.04 14.57 12.87
CA VAL A 236 6.99 15.07 13.76
C VAL A 236 6.08 13.91 14.17
N GLY A 237 6.02 13.66 15.48
CA GLY A 237 5.26 12.54 16.05
C GLY A 237 3.75 12.60 15.79
N MET A 238 3.21 11.44 15.44
CA MET A 238 1.79 11.17 15.28
C MET A 238 1.26 10.38 16.48
N LYS A 239 -0.05 10.11 16.52
CA LYS A 239 -0.64 9.22 17.54
C LYS A 239 -0.23 7.78 17.24
N GLY A 240 0.56 7.18 18.13
CA GLY A 240 0.92 5.76 18.06
C GLY A 240 -0.16 4.76 18.49
N LEU A 241 0.18 3.49 18.33
CA LEU A 241 -0.64 2.33 18.65
C LEU A 241 0.07 1.48 19.72
N TYR A 242 -0.66 1.02 20.71
CA TYR A 242 -0.18 0.07 21.72
C TYR A 242 -0.75 -1.32 21.42
N VAL A 243 0.05 -2.37 21.63
CA VAL A 243 -0.34 -3.77 21.50
C VAL A 243 0.14 -4.54 22.72
N GLU A 244 -0.80 -5.13 23.46
CA GLU A 244 -0.51 -6.03 24.58
C GLU A 244 0.11 -7.34 24.07
N ASP A 245 1.21 -7.76 24.69
CA ASP A 245 2.07 -8.91 24.37
C ASP A 245 2.13 -9.27 22.87
N ILE A 246 2.97 -8.54 22.12
CA ILE A 246 3.10 -8.67 20.66
C ILE A 246 3.52 -10.09 20.23
N TYR A 247 4.17 -10.84 21.12
CA TYR A 247 4.65 -12.19 20.87
C TYR A 247 3.59 -13.27 21.15
N LEU A 248 2.59 -12.98 22.00
CA LEU A 248 1.42 -13.85 22.21
C LEU A 248 0.24 -13.54 21.28
N GLN A 249 0.36 -12.51 20.43
CA GLN A 249 -0.60 -12.27 19.35
C GLN A 249 -0.72 -13.50 18.41
N PRO A 250 -1.93 -13.81 17.89
CA PRO A 250 -2.13 -14.87 16.91
C PRO A 250 -1.26 -14.71 15.65
N GLU A 251 -0.92 -15.82 14.98
CA GLU A 251 -0.12 -15.81 13.74
C GLU A 251 -0.87 -15.18 12.55
N ASP A 252 -2.21 -15.14 12.61
CA ASP A 252 -3.11 -14.41 11.71
C ASP A 252 -3.42 -12.98 12.18
N SER A 253 -2.78 -12.50 13.27
CA SER A 253 -2.92 -11.11 13.71
C SER A 253 -2.10 -10.18 12.83
N MET A 254 -2.79 -9.26 12.15
CA MET A 254 -2.18 -8.21 11.30
C MET A 254 -1.10 -7.41 12.05
N TYR A 255 -1.27 -7.16 13.36
CA TYR A 255 -0.27 -6.48 14.19
C TYR A 255 1.02 -7.29 14.34
N ARG A 256 0.90 -8.62 14.51
CA ARG A 256 2.05 -9.51 14.61
C ARG A 256 2.75 -9.68 13.28
N PHE A 257 1.99 -9.80 12.18
CA PHE A 257 2.55 -9.83 10.83
C PHE A 257 3.38 -8.57 10.52
N TRP A 258 2.83 -7.38 10.79
CA TRP A 258 3.57 -6.12 10.65
C TRP A 258 4.82 -6.12 11.52
N PHE A 259 4.68 -6.39 12.82
CA PHE A 259 5.82 -6.41 13.74
C PHE A 259 6.94 -7.35 13.30
N GLU A 260 6.63 -8.60 12.92
CA GLU A 260 7.63 -9.55 12.42
C GLU A 260 8.30 -9.05 11.11
N ARG A 261 7.54 -8.47 10.18
CA ARG A 261 8.05 -7.86 8.93
C ARG A 261 8.91 -6.61 9.17
N ASP A 262 8.56 -5.79 10.14
CA ASP A 262 9.29 -4.57 10.46
C ASP A 262 10.58 -4.86 11.22
N LEU A 263 10.62 -5.95 12.00
CA LEU A 263 11.85 -6.49 12.57
C LEU A 263 12.78 -7.05 11.47
N GLU A 264 12.26 -7.75 10.46
CA GLU A 264 13.03 -8.14 9.27
C GLU A 264 13.58 -6.93 8.50
N ALA A 265 12.79 -5.85 8.43
CA ALA A 265 13.15 -4.60 7.76
C ALA A 265 13.79 -3.54 8.68
N THR A 266 14.25 -3.90 9.89
CA THR A 266 14.84 -2.92 10.82
C THR A 266 16.25 -2.52 10.40
N ILE A 267 16.48 -1.21 10.21
CA ILE A 267 17.80 -0.64 9.93
C ILE A 267 18.63 -0.42 11.20
N GLU A 268 17.98 -0.20 12.34
CA GLU A 268 18.66 0.15 13.59
C GLU A 268 17.83 -0.23 14.83
N VAL A 269 18.52 -0.76 15.84
CA VAL A 269 17.96 -1.05 17.17
C VAL A 269 18.67 -0.19 18.20
N LEU A 270 17.93 0.61 18.95
CA LEU A 270 18.47 1.51 19.98
C LEU A 270 17.82 1.22 21.34
N PRO A 271 18.61 1.11 22.43
CA PRO A 271 18.07 0.93 23.78
C PRO A 271 17.64 2.27 24.37
N CYS A 272 16.38 2.37 24.80
CA CYS A 272 15.91 3.39 25.71
C CYS A 272 15.92 2.83 27.13
N VAL A 273 16.88 3.26 27.96
CA VAL A 273 17.00 2.84 29.36
C VAL A 273 16.30 3.89 30.24
N ILE A 274 15.23 3.50 30.92
CA ILE A 274 14.46 4.35 31.83
C ILE A 274 14.64 3.77 33.24
N ASP A 275 15.57 4.37 33.98
CA ASP A 275 15.94 3.95 35.34
C ASP A 275 14.87 4.32 36.38
N ASP A 276 14.77 3.51 37.43
CA ASP A 276 13.79 3.67 38.52
C ASP A 276 14.31 4.59 39.66
N GLU A 277 15.50 5.20 39.50
CA GLU A 277 16.27 5.87 40.58
C GLU A 277 15.75 7.28 40.97
N ASN A 278 14.42 7.47 41.04
CA ASN A 278 13.78 8.67 41.59
C ASN A 278 13.02 8.38 42.92
N GLU A 279 13.60 7.54 43.80
CA GLU A 279 13.18 7.35 45.21
C GLU A 279 13.99 8.21 46.20
#